data_AF-A0A7C8CJF4-F1
#
_entry.id   AF-A0A7C8CJF4-F1
#
_cell.length_a   1.000
_cell.length_b   1.000
_cell.length_c   1.000
_cell.angle_alpha   90.00
_cell.angle_beta   90.00
_cell.angle_gamma   90.00
#
_symmetry.space_group_name_H-M   'P 1'
#
loop_
_entity.id
_entity.type
_entity.pdbx_description
1 polymer ?
#
loop_
_entity_poly.entity_id
_entity_poly.type
_entity_poly.pdbx_seq_one_letter_code
_entity_poly.pdbx_strand_id
1 'polypeptide(L)'
;MTETLSEIPDDLPGLQPSPDAEYAKDDIEESGDQGDRDRQREREKRRSVRKADVADVPVVVEAPRPPRRRAVIVSAADRDSLMAAVLLARDVRLLEGVWVYEQAELMNFFREVMPDVQDGVPIHLVGFVPSPAADVLQAASLYRDRLSWYDHHNWPPEDLFALKQAIGEDAVHHASGSGSSLPMVLATSTRRSRFSDKMVDLACGRFTEHDYQRWGRLWWWRLGEIARKSGDVRKEIEPLLAGRPSDLAKDAARAEDVLDVPAEVAYVEGRDFKLIHFAGYSMVIVNASEELDLHLAARIAR
;
A
#
# COMPACT_ATOMS: atom_id res chain seq x y z
N MET A 1 14.34 56.45 30.11
CA MET A 1 14.04 56.79 28.71
C MET A 1 13.96 55.45 27.98
N THR A 2 13.04 54.53 28.30
CA THR A 2 11.56 54.50 28.07
C THR A 2 11.19 54.78 26.62
N GLU A 3 10.77 53.72 25.92
CA GLU A 3 9.86 53.60 24.75
C GLU A 3 10.14 52.23 24.07
N THR A 4 9.22 51.35 23.65
CA THR A 4 7.76 51.17 23.81
C THR A 4 7.47 49.73 23.35
N LEU A 5 6.79 48.91 24.16
CA LEU A 5 6.22 47.63 23.72
C LEU A 5 4.85 47.93 23.09
N SER A 6 4.66 47.51 21.83
CA SER A 6 3.40 47.67 21.11
C SER A 6 2.37 46.65 21.60
N GLU A 7 1.26 47.16 22.10
CA GLU A 7 0.06 46.43 22.52
C GLU A 7 -0.65 45.77 21.34
N ILE A 8 -1.09 44.52 21.51
CA ILE A 8 -1.99 43.83 20.58
C ILE A 8 -3.43 44.12 21.05
N PRO A 9 -4.35 44.57 20.18
CA PRO A 9 -5.74 44.81 20.58
C PRO A 9 -6.49 43.50 20.88
N ASP A 10 -6.99 43.39 22.11
CA ASP A 10 -8.02 42.43 22.54
C ASP A 10 -9.38 42.92 22.05
N ASP A 11 -9.84 42.45 20.90
CA ASP A 11 -11.26 42.52 20.51
C ASP A 11 -11.60 41.40 19.53
N LEU A 12 -11.90 40.22 20.08
CA LEU A 12 -12.65 39.17 19.37
C LEU A 12 -13.99 38.96 20.10
N PRO A 13 -15.14 39.08 19.42
CA PRO A 13 -16.44 38.91 20.04
C PRO A 13 -16.65 37.48 20.53
N GLY A 14 -17.05 37.37 21.80
CA GLY A 14 -17.16 36.13 22.56
C GLY A 14 -18.10 35.08 21.96
N LEU A 15 -17.56 33.89 21.72
CA LEU A 15 -18.34 32.66 21.57
C LEU A 15 -18.87 32.25 22.96
N GLN A 16 -20.15 32.49 23.19
CA GLN A 16 -20.85 31.98 24.37
C GLN A 16 -20.95 30.45 24.31
N PRO A 17 -20.66 29.73 25.42
CA PRO A 17 -20.96 28.31 25.52
C PRO A 17 -22.48 28.11 25.65
N SER A 18 -23.05 27.29 24.77
CA SER A 18 -24.46 26.86 24.84
C SER A 18 -24.69 25.99 26.08
N PRO A 19 -25.65 26.32 26.97
CA PRO A 19 -26.01 25.47 28.09
C PRO A 19 -27.26 24.66 27.73
N ASP A 20 -27.11 23.41 27.30
CA ASP A 20 -28.22 22.45 27.23
C ASP A 20 -27.69 21.02 27.15
N ALA A 21 -27.66 20.34 28.30
CA ALA A 21 -27.97 18.91 28.47
C ALA A 21 -27.73 18.50 29.94
N GLU A 22 -28.55 19.05 30.84
CA GLU A 22 -28.82 18.41 32.13
C GLU A 22 -29.51 17.07 31.85
N TYR A 23 -28.85 15.95 32.15
CA TYR A 23 -29.54 14.68 32.29
C TYR A 23 -29.96 14.51 33.75
N ALA A 24 -31.26 14.69 33.95
CA ALA A 24 -32.02 14.39 35.15
C ALA A 24 -31.74 12.95 35.62
N LYS A 25 -31.37 12.83 36.90
CA LYS A 25 -31.79 11.69 37.72
C LYS A 25 -33.25 11.91 38.04
N ASP A 26 -34.09 10.91 37.80
CA ASP A 26 -35.20 10.56 38.70
C ASP A 26 -35.76 9.18 38.37
N ASP A 27 -36.28 8.58 39.44
CA ASP A 27 -36.70 7.20 39.67
C ASP A 27 -37.86 6.73 38.80
N ILE A 28 -37.83 5.46 38.35
CA ILE A 28 -39.06 4.67 38.09
C ILE A 28 -38.85 3.21 38.51
N GLU A 29 -39.33 2.94 39.72
CA GLU A 29 -40.07 1.78 40.24
C GLU A 29 -40.14 0.45 39.45
N GLU A 30 -39.93 -0.63 40.21
CA GLU A 30 -40.31 -2.00 39.92
C GLU A 30 -41.80 -2.11 39.49
N SER A 31 -42.05 -2.66 38.30
CA SER A 31 -43.33 -3.30 37.99
C SER A 31 -43.08 -4.57 37.15
N GLY A 32 -43.66 -5.67 37.61
CA GLY A 32 -43.19 -7.04 37.36
C GLY A 32 -43.58 -7.68 36.03
N ASP A 33 -42.75 -8.67 35.65
CA ASP A 33 -43.04 -10.02 35.08
C ASP A 33 -44.03 -10.21 33.91
N GLN A 34 -44.65 -9.16 33.34
CA GLN A 34 -45.53 -9.29 32.17
C GLN A 34 -44.88 -8.82 30.85
N GLY A 35 -44.02 -7.79 30.90
CA GLY A 35 -43.36 -7.25 29.70
C GLY A 35 -42.39 -8.23 29.01
N ASP A 36 -41.72 -9.10 29.77
CA ASP A 36 -40.77 -10.06 29.21
C ASP A 36 -41.46 -11.26 28.55
N ARG A 37 -42.60 -11.70 29.07
CA ARG A 37 -43.37 -12.82 28.50
C ARG A 37 -43.96 -12.46 27.14
N ASP A 38 -44.42 -11.21 26.97
CA ASP A 38 -44.96 -10.73 25.69
C ASP A 38 -43.85 -10.53 24.64
N ARG A 39 -42.67 -10.03 25.03
CA ARG A 39 -41.50 -9.94 24.15
C ARG A 39 -40.99 -11.31 23.72
N GLN A 40 -41.07 -12.32 24.59
CA GLN A 40 -40.67 -13.68 24.28
C GLN A 40 -41.65 -14.37 23.31
N ARG A 41 -42.96 -14.18 23.51
CA ARG A 41 -44.00 -14.66 22.58
C ARG A 41 -43.91 -14.02 21.20
N GLU A 42 -43.57 -12.73 21.13
CA GLU A 42 -43.39 -12.04 19.84
C GLU A 42 -42.13 -12.55 19.10
N ARG A 43 -41.04 -12.81 19.83
CA ARG A 43 -39.82 -13.44 19.27
C ARG A 43 -40.09 -14.84 18.74
N GLU A 44 -40.87 -15.65 19.45
CA GLU A 44 -41.24 -17.00 19.01
C GLU A 44 -42.13 -16.99 17.77
N LYS A 45 -43.13 -16.09 17.69
CA LYS A 45 -43.94 -15.90 16.48
C LYS A 45 -43.10 -15.47 15.27
N ARG A 46 -42.15 -14.55 15.45
CA ARG A 46 -41.24 -14.15 14.36
C ARG A 46 -40.32 -15.30 13.93
N ARG A 47 -39.95 -16.18 14.85
CA ARG A 47 -39.12 -17.37 14.56
C ARG A 47 -39.92 -18.46 13.85
N SER A 48 -41.19 -18.65 14.18
CA SER A 48 -42.05 -19.65 13.52
C SER A 48 -42.43 -19.23 12.10
N VAL A 49 -42.69 -17.95 11.85
CA VAL A 49 -42.94 -17.42 10.50
C VAL A 49 -41.71 -17.59 9.61
N ARG A 50 -40.50 -17.28 10.13
CA ARG A 50 -39.24 -17.50 9.39
C ARG A 50 -38.90 -18.96 9.16
N LYS A 51 -39.44 -19.90 9.97
CA LYS A 51 -39.18 -21.33 9.81
C LYS A 51 -40.15 -21.99 8.81
N ALA A 52 -41.32 -21.40 8.60
CA ALA A 52 -42.28 -21.85 7.59
C ALA A 52 -41.87 -21.44 6.15
N ASP A 53 -41.23 -20.28 5.98
CA ASP A 53 -40.78 -19.79 4.66
C ASP A 53 -39.51 -20.47 4.10
N VAL A 54 -38.81 -21.30 4.89
CA VAL A 54 -37.53 -21.94 4.50
C VAL A 54 -37.73 -23.38 4.02
N ALA A 55 -38.95 -23.92 4.09
CA ALA A 55 -39.21 -25.34 3.84
C ALA A 55 -39.25 -25.74 2.35
N ASP A 56 -39.14 -24.78 1.41
CA ASP A 56 -39.28 -25.09 -0.03
C ASP A 56 -38.34 -24.29 -0.95
N VAL A 57 -37.11 -24.03 -0.49
CA VAL A 57 -36.05 -23.51 -1.37
C VAL A 57 -35.25 -24.68 -1.92
N PRO A 58 -35.27 -24.94 -3.25
CA PRO A 58 -34.44 -25.99 -3.83
C PRO A 58 -32.97 -25.71 -3.52
N VAL A 59 -32.27 -26.72 -2.99
CA VAL A 59 -30.83 -26.66 -2.72
C VAL A 59 -30.13 -26.49 -4.06
N VAL A 60 -29.80 -25.24 -4.39
CA VAL A 60 -28.88 -24.94 -5.49
C VAL A 60 -27.54 -25.52 -5.08
N VAL A 61 -27.15 -26.62 -5.72
CA VAL A 61 -25.79 -27.14 -5.61
C VAL A 61 -24.89 -26.08 -6.24
N GLU A 62 -24.32 -25.20 -5.40
CA GLU A 62 -23.27 -24.27 -5.84
C GLU A 62 -22.17 -25.12 -6.50
N ALA A 63 -21.90 -24.83 -7.77
CA ALA A 63 -20.73 -25.38 -8.44
C ALA A 63 -19.49 -25.16 -7.54
N PRO A 64 -18.57 -26.13 -7.45
CA PRO A 64 -17.39 -25.99 -6.61
C PRO A 64 -16.68 -24.69 -7.00
N ARG A 65 -16.66 -23.74 -6.07
CA ARG A 65 -15.95 -22.47 -6.28
C ARG A 65 -14.51 -22.84 -6.61
N PRO A 66 -13.94 -22.33 -7.73
CA PRO A 66 -12.56 -22.62 -8.06
C PRO A 66 -11.69 -22.29 -6.85
N PRO A 67 -10.69 -23.13 -6.50
CA PRO A 67 -9.86 -22.89 -5.35
C PRO A 67 -9.32 -21.47 -5.46
N ARG A 68 -9.44 -20.70 -4.38
CA ARG A 68 -8.96 -19.31 -4.37
C ARG A 68 -7.45 -19.38 -4.59
N ARG A 69 -7.01 -19.11 -5.82
CA ARG A 69 -5.61 -19.28 -6.20
C ARG A 69 -4.78 -18.27 -5.45
N ARG A 70 -3.74 -18.77 -4.78
CA ARG A 70 -2.72 -17.91 -4.18
C ARG A 70 -1.82 -17.42 -5.31
N ALA A 71 -1.12 -16.31 -5.12
CA ALA A 71 -0.12 -15.83 -6.07
C ALA A 71 1.26 -15.71 -5.40
N VAL A 72 2.29 -15.71 -6.23
CA VAL A 72 3.65 -15.37 -5.86
C VAL A 72 3.98 -13.99 -6.41
N ILE A 73 4.62 -13.17 -5.60
CA ILE A 73 5.11 -11.86 -6.04
C ILE A 73 6.61 -11.80 -5.77
N VAL A 74 7.38 -11.30 -6.73
CA VAL A 74 8.81 -11.06 -6.60
C VAL A 74 9.07 -9.61 -6.96
N SER A 75 9.81 -8.92 -6.10
CA SER A 75 10.16 -7.52 -6.26
C SER A 75 11.67 -7.35 -6.41
N ALA A 76 12.09 -6.41 -7.24
CA ALA A 76 13.45 -5.91 -7.18
C ALA A 76 13.72 -5.26 -5.81
N ALA A 77 14.98 -5.32 -5.39
CA ALA A 77 15.53 -4.86 -4.12
C ALA A 77 15.62 -3.32 -4.01
N ASP A 78 14.51 -2.64 -4.24
CA ASP A 78 14.39 -1.20 -4.08
C ASP A 78 13.02 -0.80 -3.51
N ARG A 79 12.92 0.42 -2.99
CA ARG A 79 11.69 0.90 -2.33
C ARG A 79 10.51 1.03 -3.29
N ASP A 80 10.75 1.43 -4.54
CA ASP A 80 9.68 1.65 -5.51
C ASP A 80 9.04 0.33 -5.91
N SER A 81 9.87 -0.63 -6.33
CA SER A 81 9.45 -1.98 -6.69
C SER A 81 8.73 -2.67 -5.52
N LEU A 82 9.26 -2.53 -4.30
CA LEU A 82 8.65 -3.15 -3.13
C LEU A 82 7.31 -2.51 -2.77
N MET A 83 7.18 -1.19 -2.91
CA MET A 83 5.90 -0.50 -2.72
C MET A 83 4.87 -0.92 -3.77
N ALA A 84 5.27 -1.06 -5.02
CA ALA A 84 4.42 -1.57 -6.09
C ALA A 84 4.00 -3.02 -5.83
N ALA A 85 4.92 -3.87 -5.37
CA ALA A 85 4.64 -5.24 -4.98
C ALA A 85 3.65 -5.33 -3.81
N VAL A 86 3.78 -4.47 -2.78
CA VAL A 86 2.84 -4.39 -1.65
C VAL A 86 1.44 -3.98 -2.12
N LEU A 87 1.34 -3.02 -3.04
CA LEU A 87 0.06 -2.60 -3.61
C LEU A 87 -0.60 -3.73 -4.41
N LEU A 88 0.18 -4.43 -5.24
CA LEU A 88 -0.28 -5.61 -5.98
C LEU A 88 -0.74 -6.73 -5.04
N ALA A 89 0.05 -7.02 -4.01
CA ALA A 89 -0.24 -8.02 -2.98
C ALA A 89 -1.59 -7.79 -2.29
N ARG A 90 -1.93 -6.52 -2.02
CA ARG A 90 -3.23 -6.14 -1.44
C ARG A 90 -4.40 -6.33 -2.40
N ASP A 91 -4.20 -6.20 -3.70
CA ASP A 91 -5.23 -6.48 -4.70
C ASP A 91 -5.53 -7.98 -4.78
N VAL A 92 -4.46 -8.80 -4.81
CA VAL A 92 -4.50 -10.26 -4.94
C VAL A 92 -5.06 -10.96 -3.69
N ARG A 93 -4.78 -10.45 -2.48
CA ARG A 93 -5.22 -10.95 -1.15
C ARG A 93 -4.70 -12.30 -0.68
N LEU A 94 -4.49 -13.26 -1.57
CA LEU A 94 -4.00 -14.60 -1.21
C LEU A 94 -2.62 -14.80 -1.79
N LEU A 95 -1.62 -14.84 -0.91
CA LEU A 95 -0.22 -14.96 -1.28
C LEU A 95 0.34 -16.30 -0.84
N GLU A 96 1.09 -16.92 -1.73
CA GLU A 96 2.01 -18.01 -1.39
C GLU A 96 3.24 -17.45 -0.70
N GLY A 97 3.83 -16.40 -1.27
CA GLY A 97 4.88 -15.61 -0.63
C GLY A 97 5.17 -14.32 -1.39
N VAL A 98 6.05 -13.51 -0.82
CA VAL A 98 6.56 -12.30 -1.44
C VAL A 98 8.07 -12.30 -1.28
N TRP A 99 8.79 -12.35 -2.39
CA TRP A 99 10.26 -12.40 -2.40
C TRP A 99 10.86 -11.08 -2.87
N VAL A 100 12.03 -10.77 -2.35
CA VAL A 100 12.85 -9.63 -2.78
C VAL A 100 14.20 -10.15 -3.22
N TYR A 101 14.70 -9.65 -4.35
CA TYR A 101 16.03 -9.99 -4.88
C TYR A 101 16.65 -8.77 -5.53
N GLU A 102 17.98 -8.68 -5.49
CA GLU A 102 18.71 -7.76 -6.36
C GLU A 102 18.50 -8.13 -7.84
N GLN A 103 18.70 -7.18 -8.75
CA GLN A 103 18.53 -7.40 -10.20
C GLN A 103 19.32 -8.62 -10.70
N ALA A 104 20.58 -8.76 -10.26
CA ALA A 104 21.45 -9.86 -10.66
C ALA A 104 21.07 -11.21 -10.04
N GLU A 105 20.21 -11.22 -9.02
CA GLU A 105 19.82 -12.41 -8.26
C GLU A 105 18.47 -12.99 -8.69
N LEU A 106 17.78 -12.40 -9.68
CA LEU A 106 16.47 -12.88 -10.12
C LEU A 106 16.48 -14.37 -10.51
N MET A 107 17.60 -14.87 -11.05
CA MET A 107 17.74 -16.29 -11.38
C MET A 107 17.71 -17.22 -10.16
N ASN A 108 18.02 -16.74 -8.96
CA ASN A 108 17.91 -17.53 -7.73
C ASN A 108 16.45 -17.88 -7.46
N PHE A 109 15.53 -16.93 -7.66
CA PHE A 109 14.09 -17.20 -7.57
C PHE A 109 13.65 -18.32 -8.54
N PHE A 110 14.06 -18.23 -9.81
CA PHE A 110 13.69 -19.23 -10.81
C PHE A 110 14.28 -20.62 -10.55
N ARG A 111 15.46 -20.70 -9.92
CA ARG A 111 16.16 -21.96 -9.66
C ARG A 111 15.75 -22.62 -8.34
N GLU A 112 15.52 -21.82 -7.31
CA GLU A 112 15.38 -22.33 -5.93
C GLU A 112 13.93 -22.27 -5.44
N VAL A 113 13.17 -21.26 -5.83
CA VAL A 113 11.80 -21.05 -5.31
C VAL A 113 10.76 -21.61 -6.26
N MET A 114 10.89 -21.29 -7.55
CA MET A 114 9.91 -21.67 -8.57
C MET A 114 9.62 -23.19 -8.66
N PRO A 115 10.58 -24.11 -8.49
CA PRO A 115 10.28 -25.54 -8.48
C PRO A 115 9.27 -25.97 -7.40
N ASP A 116 9.18 -25.23 -6.30
CA ASP A 116 8.27 -25.51 -5.18
C ASP A 116 6.90 -24.81 -5.31
N VAL A 117 6.75 -23.91 -6.28
CA VAL A 117 5.49 -23.18 -6.51
C VAL A 117 4.51 -24.08 -7.25
N GLN A 118 3.31 -24.26 -6.70
CA GLN A 118 2.29 -25.14 -7.27
C GLN A 118 1.91 -24.75 -8.71
N ASP A 119 1.54 -25.73 -9.52
CA ASP A 119 1.06 -25.49 -10.88
C ASP A 119 -0.16 -24.58 -10.92
N GLY A 120 -0.15 -23.62 -11.85
CA GLY A 120 -1.25 -22.68 -12.08
C GLY A 120 -1.37 -21.52 -11.09
N VAL A 121 -0.44 -21.38 -10.13
CA VAL A 121 -0.31 -20.21 -9.24
C VAL A 121 0.23 -19.02 -10.03
N PRO A 122 -0.48 -17.87 -10.11
CA PRO A 122 0.04 -16.68 -10.79
C PRO A 122 1.34 -16.19 -10.14
N ILE A 123 2.25 -15.68 -10.96
CA ILE A 123 3.57 -15.17 -10.59
C ILE A 123 3.66 -13.75 -11.12
N HIS A 124 4.01 -12.80 -10.25
CA HIS A 124 4.18 -11.41 -10.62
C HIS A 124 5.60 -10.96 -10.32
N LEU A 125 6.31 -10.48 -11.34
CA LEU A 125 7.65 -9.89 -11.22
C LEU A 125 7.53 -8.38 -11.32
N VAL A 126 8.13 -7.65 -10.38
CA VAL A 126 8.00 -6.19 -10.26
C VAL A 126 9.38 -5.54 -10.21
N GLY A 127 9.64 -4.63 -11.14
CA GLY A 127 10.83 -3.78 -11.16
C GLY A 127 12.10 -4.43 -11.70
N PHE A 128 12.00 -5.57 -12.39
CA PHE A 128 13.18 -6.27 -12.90
C PHE A 128 13.48 -5.94 -14.36
N VAL A 129 14.76 -5.76 -14.67
CA VAL A 129 15.32 -5.90 -16.02
C VAL A 129 15.94 -7.30 -16.12
N PRO A 130 15.67 -8.08 -17.18
CA PRO A 130 16.18 -9.42 -17.30
C PRO A 130 17.70 -9.39 -17.42
N SER A 131 18.38 -9.84 -16.38
CA SER A 131 19.85 -9.87 -16.32
C SER A 131 20.32 -11.10 -15.53
N PRO A 132 21.14 -11.99 -16.12
CA PRO A 132 21.49 -12.04 -17.55
C PRO A 132 20.26 -12.34 -18.43
N ALA A 133 20.09 -11.58 -19.52
CA ALA A 133 18.85 -11.62 -20.32
C ALA A 133 18.52 -13.02 -20.85
N ALA A 134 19.48 -13.71 -21.47
CA ALA A 134 19.24 -15.02 -22.09
C ALA A 134 18.68 -16.06 -21.11
N ASP A 135 19.30 -16.19 -19.94
CA ASP A 135 18.92 -17.17 -18.91
C ASP A 135 17.55 -16.83 -18.31
N VAL A 136 17.33 -15.54 -18.00
CA VAL A 136 16.06 -15.08 -17.41
C VAL A 136 14.91 -15.24 -18.40
N LEU A 137 15.11 -14.91 -19.68
CA LEU A 137 14.10 -15.07 -20.73
C LEU A 137 13.77 -16.56 -20.96
N GLN A 138 14.79 -17.42 -20.98
CA GLN A 138 14.58 -18.86 -21.08
C GLN A 138 13.78 -19.39 -19.89
N ALA A 139 14.16 -19.01 -18.66
CA ALA A 139 13.43 -19.42 -17.46
C ALA A 139 11.98 -18.90 -17.45
N ALA A 140 11.77 -17.62 -17.79
CA ALA A 140 10.47 -16.99 -17.86
C ALA A 140 9.54 -17.70 -18.86
N SER A 141 10.06 -18.16 -19.99
CA SER A 141 9.29 -18.86 -21.03
C SER A 141 8.61 -20.15 -20.55
N LEU A 142 9.15 -20.78 -19.49
CA LEU A 142 8.56 -21.97 -18.87
C LEU A 142 7.24 -21.66 -18.14
N TYR A 143 6.97 -20.39 -17.86
CA TYR A 143 5.84 -19.93 -17.04
C TYR A 143 4.90 -18.98 -17.79
N ARG A 144 4.91 -19.02 -19.13
CA ARG A 144 4.16 -18.13 -20.04
C ARG A 144 2.72 -17.82 -19.60
N ASP A 145 1.95 -18.84 -19.24
CA ASP A 145 0.50 -18.67 -18.97
C ASP A 145 0.18 -18.20 -17.54
N ARG A 146 1.20 -17.95 -16.73
CA ARG A 146 1.06 -17.62 -15.30
C ARG A 146 1.99 -16.52 -14.82
N LEU A 147 2.89 -16.03 -15.66
CA LEU A 147 3.85 -14.97 -15.33
C LEU A 147 3.33 -13.62 -15.82
N SER A 148 3.38 -12.60 -14.98
CA SER A 148 3.17 -11.20 -15.36
C SER A 148 4.35 -10.36 -14.91
N TRP A 149 4.79 -9.44 -15.77
CA TRP A 149 5.98 -8.62 -15.56
C TRP A 149 5.60 -7.15 -15.54
N TYR A 150 6.00 -6.43 -14.49
CA TYR A 150 5.76 -5.00 -14.32
C TYR A 150 7.10 -4.29 -14.22
N ASP A 151 7.39 -3.37 -15.13
CA ASP A 151 8.67 -2.67 -15.09
C ASP A 151 8.63 -1.27 -15.76
N HIS A 152 9.59 -0.42 -15.40
CA HIS A 152 9.73 0.94 -15.94
C HIS A 152 11.14 1.28 -16.45
N HIS A 153 12.11 0.38 -16.28
CA HIS A 153 13.49 0.63 -16.67
C HIS A 153 13.59 0.72 -18.20
N ASN A 154 14.67 1.31 -18.68
CA ASN A 154 14.97 1.31 -20.11
C ASN A 154 15.62 -0.02 -20.47
N TRP A 155 14.93 -0.83 -21.27
CA TRP A 155 15.42 -2.12 -21.74
C TRP A 155 16.09 -1.97 -23.09
N PRO A 156 17.07 -2.82 -23.42
CA PRO A 156 17.39 -3.10 -24.81
C PRO A 156 16.10 -3.53 -25.54
N PRO A 157 15.73 -2.91 -26.68
CA PRO A 157 14.50 -3.23 -27.40
C PRO A 157 14.36 -4.72 -27.76
N GLU A 158 15.48 -5.38 -28.05
CA GLU A 158 15.59 -6.81 -28.34
C GLU A 158 15.15 -7.68 -27.16
N ASP A 159 15.55 -7.33 -25.94
CA ASP A 159 15.22 -8.10 -24.73
C ASP A 159 13.74 -7.93 -24.36
N LEU A 160 13.20 -6.72 -24.50
CA LEU A 160 11.79 -6.46 -24.28
C LEU A 160 10.92 -7.20 -25.29
N PHE A 161 11.32 -7.19 -26.57
CA PHE A 161 10.65 -7.95 -27.61
C PHE A 161 10.71 -9.45 -27.32
N ALA A 162 11.90 -9.97 -26.93
CA ALA A 162 12.07 -11.37 -26.59
C ALA A 162 11.23 -11.79 -25.39
N LEU A 163 11.12 -10.94 -24.36
CA LEU A 163 10.24 -11.22 -23.21
C LEU A 163 8.79 -11.32 -23.63
N LYS A 164 8.29 -10.34 -24.41
CA LYS A 164 6.92 -10.37 -24.92
C LYS A 164 6.64 -11.64 -25.75
N GLN A 165 7.61 -12.12 -26.52
CA GLN A 165 7.47 -13.38 -27.26
C GLN A 165 7.47 -14.61 -26.34
N ALA A 166 8.30 -14.59 -25.29
CA ALA A 166 8.44 -15.68 -24.33
C ALA A 166 7.18 -15.85 -23.48
N ILE A 167 6.64 -14.76 -22.91
CA ILE A 167 5.57 -14.83 -21.91
C ILE A 167 4.23 -14.26 -22.39
N GLY A 168 4.18 -13.71 -23.61
CA GLY A 168 3.00 -13.06 -24.17
C GLY A 168 3.03 -11.55 -23.97
N GLU A 169 2.52 -10.81 -24.96
CA GLU A 169 2.53 -9.34 -24.93
C GLU A 169 1.69 -8.76 -23.79
N ASP A 170 0.51 -9.32 -23.55
CA ASP A 170 -0.41 -8.86 -22.49
C ASP A 170 0.12 -9.13 -21.07
N ALA A 171 1.11 -10.02 -20.94
CA ALA A 171 1.76 -10.34 -19.68
C ALA A 171 2.90 -9.36 -19.33
N VAL A 172 3.31 -8.50 -20.26
CA VAL A 172 4.40 -7.53 -20.06
C VAL A 172 3.84 -6.12 -19.94
N HIS A 173 3.80 -5.61 -18.73
CA HIS A 173 3.36 -4.25 -18.40
C HIS A 173 4.58 -3.34 -18.23
N HIS A 174 5.01 -2.74 -19.34
CA HIS A 174 6.22 -1.91 -19.39
C HIS A 174 5.89 -0.45 -19.74
N ALA A 175 6.45 0.48 -18.97
CA ALA A 175 6.37 1.92 -19.23
C ALA A 175 7.74 2.58 -19.01
N SER A 176 8.59 2.50 -20.03
CA SER A 176 9.93 3.09 -20.06
C SER A 176 9.92 4.55 -19.59
N GLY A 177 10.80 4.89 -18.63
CA GLY A 177 10.99 6.27 -18.20
C GLY A 177 9.85 6.87 -17.35
N SER A 178 8.86 6.07 -16.96
CA SER A 178 7.82 6.51 -16.01
C SER A 178 8.36 6.76 -14.60
N GLY A 179 9.55 6.21 -14.29
CA GLY A 179 10.25 6.36 -13.02
C GLY A 179 9.71 5.50 -11.88
N SER A 180 8.72 4.65 -12.15
CA SER A 180 8.14 3.74 -11.15
C SER A 180 7.34 2.61 -11.80
N SER A 181 7.31 1.43 -11.19
CA SER A 181 6.44 0.31 -11.62
C SER A 181 4.98 0.51 -11.18
N LEU A 182 4.73 1.46 -10.28
CA LEU A 182 3.42 1.71 -9.68
C LEU A 182 2.30 1.94 -10.70
N PRO A 183 2.46 2.78 -11.75
CA PRO A 183 1.34 3.04 -12.65
C PRO A 183 0.90 1.76 -13.38
N MET A 184 1.82 0.85 -13.67
CA MET A 184 1.51 -0.42 -14.36
C MET A 184 0.76 -1.38 -13.45
N VAL A 185 1.20 -1.48 -12.19
CA VAL A 185 0.47 -2.24 -11.16
C VAL A 185 -0.92 -1.66 -10.90
N LEU A 186 -1.04 -0.33 -10.83
CA LEU A 186 -2.33 0.33 -10.58
C LEU A 186 -3.30 0.20 -11.76
N ALA A 187 -2.79 0.10 -12.99
CA ALA A 187 -3.60 -0.11 -14.18
C ALA A 187 -4.24 -1.51 -14.22
N THR A 188 -3.58 -2.53 -13.64
CA THR A 188 -4.10 -3.90 -13.54
C THR A 188 -4.86 -4.16 -12.24
N SER A 189 -4.69 -3.30 -11.23
CA SER A 189 -5.36 -3.41 -9.94
C SER A 189 -6.87 -3.18 -10.06
N THR A 190 -7.66 -4.09 -9.51
CA THR A 190 -9.14 -4.00 -9.57
C THR A 190 -9.76 -3.41 -8.30
N ARG A 191 -9.04 -3.44 -7.18
CA ARG A 191 -9.50 -2.94 -5.90
C ARG A 191 -8.77 -1.67 -5.54
N ARG A 192 -9.55 -0.67 -5.11
CA ARG A 192 -9.01 0.49 -4.40
C ARG A 192 -9.54 0.52 -2.98
N SER A 193 -8.67 0.91 -2.07
CA SER A 193 -9.02 1.16 -0.69
C SER A 193 -8.38 2.47 -0.28
N ARG A 194 -9.02 3.22 0.63
CA ARG A 194 -8.45 4.47 1.16
C ARG A 194 -7.03 4.28 1.72
N PHE A 195 -6.72 3.08 2.20
CA PHE A 195 -5.38 2.78 2.69
C PHE A 195 -4.39 2.54 1.54
N SER A 196 -4.78 1.81 0.50
CA SER A 196 -3.98 1.69 -0.72
C SER A 196 -3.74 3.06 -1.36
N ASP A 197 -4.74 3.94 -1.39
CA ASP A 197 -4.59 5.32 -1.90
C ASP A 197 -3.54 6.10 -1.08
N LYS A 198 -3.58 5.98 0.25
CA LYS A 198 -2.55 6.55 1.13
C LYS A 198 -1.15 6.02 0.85
N MET A 199 -0.99 4.74 0.53
CA MET A 199 0.32 4.20 0.17
C MET A 199 0.79 4.69 -1.20
N VAL A 200 -0.13 4.87 -2.15
CA VAL A 200 0.18 5.54 -3.43
C VAL A 200 0.62 6.98 -3.18
N ASP A 201 -0.07 7.70 -2.30
CA ASP A 201 0.33 9.06 -1.93
C ASP A 201 1.70 9.10 -1.25
N LEU A 202 2.00 8.14 -0.37
CA LEU A 202 3.34 7.95 0.22
C LEU A 202 4.41 7.72 -0.85
N ALA A 203 4.16 6.81 -1.78
CA ALA A 203 5.09 6.49 -2.85
C ALA A 203 5.35 7.69 -3.76
N CYS A 204 4.29 8.39 -4.16
CA CYS A 204 4.35 9.56 -5.03
C CYS A 204 4.80 10.86 -4.34
N GLY A 205 5.02 10.86 -3.02
CA GLY A 205 5.35 12.07 -2.26
C GLY A 205 4.20 13.07 -2.14
N ARG A 206 2.95 12.62 -2.34
CA ARG A 206 1.73 13.43 -2.16
C ARG A 206 1.11 13.21 -0.77
N PHE A 207 1.90 12.67 0.16
CA PHE A 207 1.45 12.25 1.47
C PHE A 207 1.36 13.43 2.42
N THR A 208 0.30 13.51 3.22
CA THR A 208 0.16 14.62 4.17
C THR A 208 1.26 14.57 5.22
N GLU A 209 1.76 15.73 5.64
CA GLU A 209 2.79 15.84 6.69
C GLU A 209 2.37 15.10 7.96
N HIS A 210 1.13 15.32 8.40
CA HIS A 210 0.56 14.65 9.57
C HIS A 210 0.61 13.12 9.44
N ASP A 211 0.18 12.54 8.31
CA ASP A 211 0.24 11.09 8.14
C ASP A 211 1.68 10.58 7.99
N TYR A 212 2.55 11.37 7.35
CA TYR A 212 3.96 11.03 7.19
C TYR A 212 4.66 10.92 8.54
N GLN A 213 4.50 11.91 9.41
CA GLN A 213 5.05 11.87 10.77
C GLN A 213 4.42 10.76 11.61
N ARG A 214 3.11 10.51 11.44
CA ARG A 214 2.40 9.54 12.25
C ARG A 214 2.77 8.08 11.94
N TRP A 215 3.06 7.74 10.69
CA TRP A 215 3.47 6.37 10.32
C TRP A 215 4.25 6.26 9.01
N GLY A 216 4.05 7.18 8.06
CA GLY A 216 4.65 7.09 6.73
C GLY A 216 6.18 7.03 6.75
N ARG A 217 6.82 7.83 7.61
CA ARG A 217 8.28 7.91 7.75
C ARG A 217 8.90 6.58 8.14
N LEU A 218 8.37 5.93 9.18
CA LEU A 218 8.85 4.62 9.63
C LEU A 218 8.70 3.57 8.54
N TRP A 219 7.55 3.51 7.88
CA TRP A 219 7.29 2.49 6.87
C TRP A 219 8.06 2.71 5.58
N TRP A 220 8.28 3.96 5.18
CA TRP A 220 9.17 4.29 4.06
C TRP A 220 10.60 3.83 4.33
N TRP A 221 11.11 4.07 5.55
CA TRP A 221 12.42 3.57 5.96
C TRP A 221 12.46 2.04 6.01
N ARG A 222 11.46 1.39 6.64
CA ARG A 222 11.39 -0.08 6.74
C ARG A 222 11.38 -0.74 5.37
N LEU A 223 10.70 -0.17 4.39
CA LEU A 223 10.76 -0.68 3.01
C LEU A 223 12.18 -0.62 2.45
N GLY A 224 12.96 0.40 2.79
CA GLY A 224 14.38 0.45 2.45
C GLY A 224 15.21 -0.63 3.14
N GLU A 225 14.96 -0.90 4.42
CA GLU A 225 15.66 -2.00 5.13
C GLU A 225 15.25 -3.38 4.60
N ILE A 226 13.98 -3.57 4.25
CA ILE A 226 13.49 -4.79 3.63
C ILE A 226 14.12 -4.97 2.25
N ALA A 227 14.27 -3.90 1.47
CA ALA A 227 14.93 -3.92 0.18
C ALA A 227 16.42 -4.35 0.27
N ARG A 228 17.08 -4.20 1.42
CA ARG A 228 18.46 -4.71 1.64
C ARG A 228 18.53 -6.21 1.94
N LYS A 229 17.38 -6.87 2.06
CA LYS A 229 17.30 -8.33 2.26
C LYS A 229 17.09 -9.04 0.93
N SER A 230 17.45 -10.31 0.91
CA SER A 230 17.17 -11.23 -0.21
C SER A 230 16.36 -12.41 0.32
N GLY A 231 15.33 -12.85 -0.42
CA GLY A 231 14.43 -13.95 -0.06
C GLY A 231 13.01 -13.54 0.34
N ASP A 232 12.29 -14.41 1.05
CA ASP A 232 10.89 -14.21 1.47
C ASP A 232 10.79 -13.12 2.56
N VAL A 233 10.04 -12.06 2.27
CA VAL A 233 9.83 -10.90 3.15
C VAL A 233 8.38 -10.74 3.60
N ARG A 234 7.53 -11.75 3.36
CA ARG A 234 6.08 -11.65 3.59
C ARG A 234 5.74 -11.21 5.02
N LYS A 235 6.47 -11.71 6.02
CA LYS A 235 6.24 -11.39 7.44
C LYS A 235 6.53 -9.94 7.75
N GLU A 236 7.57 -9.37 7.14
CA GLU A 236 8.00 -7.99 7.34
C GLU A 236 7.02 -6.98 6.74
N ILE A 237 6.40 -7.30 5.61
CA ILE A 237 5.40 -6.45 4.96
C ILE A 237 3.97 -6.72 5.45
N GLU A 238 3.74 -7.74 6.27
CA GLU A 238 2.40 -8.14 6.76
C GLU A 238 1.59 -6.96 7.33
N PRO A 239 2.16 -6.01 8.10
CA PRO A 239 1.39 -4.86 8.58
C PRO A 239 0.89 -3.94 7.44
N LEU A 240 1.64 -3.82 6.34
CA LEU A 240 1.19 -3.09 5.15
C LEU A 240 0.10 -3.85 4.39
N LEU A 241 0.11 -5.19 4.44
CA LEU A 241 -0.89 -6.04 3.77
C LEU A 241 -2.21 -6.12 4.53
N ALA A 242 -2.16 -6.36 5.83
CA ALA A 242 -3.33 -6.63 6.67
C ALA A 242 -3.79 -5.40 7.50
N GLY A 243 -2.88 -4.45 7.76
CA GLY A 243 -3.12 -3.37 8.70
C GLY A 243 -3.99 -2.23 8.15
N ARG A 244 -4.25 -1.28 9.04
CA ARG A 244 -4.84 0.03 8.75
C ARG A 244 -3.84 1.12 9.13
N PRO A 245 -3.98 2.35 8.62
CA PRO A 245 -3.13 3.48 9.03
C PRO A 245 -3.04 3.67 10.55
N SER A 246 -4.12 3.37 11.29
CA SER A 246 -4.14 3.44 12.75
C SER A 246 -3.25 2.41 13.43
N ASP A 247 -3.10 1.23 12.84
CA ASP A 247 -2.28 0.15 13.40
C ASP A 247 -0.81 0.46 13.14
N LEU A 248 -0.49 0.92 11.93
CA LEU A 248 0.85 1.39 11.58
C LEU A 248 1.29 2.57 12.46
N ALA A 249 0.36 3.46 12.81
CA ALA A 249 0.62 4.56 13.73
C ALA A 249 0.94 4.09 15.16
N LYS A 250 0.26 3.04 15.64
CA LYS A 250 0.55 2.46 16.96
C LYS A 250 1.91 1.76 16.95
N ASP A 251 2.22 1.05 15.89
CA ASP A 251 3.53 0.41 15.71
C ASP A 251 4.63 1.47 15.63
N ALA A 252 4.39 2.58 14.92
CA ALA A 252 5.33 3.69 14.85
C ALA A 252 5.54 4.39 16.19
N ALA A 253 4.47 4.61 16.97
CA ALA A 253 4.57 5.20 18.30
C ALA A 253 5.31 4.30 19.32
N ARG A 254 5.41 2.99 19.05
CA ARG A 254 6.14 2.02 19.90
C ARG A 254 7.57 1.78 19.44
N ALA A 255 7.94 2.22 18.25
CA ALA A 255 9.31 2.10 17.79
C ALA A 255 10.17 3.06 18.62
N GLU A 256 10.99 2.51 19.52
CA GLU A 256 11.92 3.27 20.36
C GLU A 256 12.99 3.98 19.50
N ASP A 257 13.30 3.40 18.34
CA ASP A 257 14.08 4.04 17.29
C ASP A 257 13.19 4.94 16.44
N VAL A 258 12.89 6.12 16.97
CA VAL A 258 12.51 7.25 16.14
C VAL A 258 13.74 7.55 15.29
N LEU A 259 13.79 6.96 14.09
CA LEU A 259 14.79 7.27 13.08
C LEU A 259 14.91 8.78 13.00
N ASP A 260 16.14 9.29 13.02
CA ASP A 260 16.39 10.69 12.75
C ASP A 260 15.61 11.09 11.50
N VAL A 261 15.03 12.29 11.54
CA VAL A 261 14.35 12.84 10.37
C VAL A 261 15.33 12.71 9.19
N PRO A 262 14.92 12.10 8.05
CA PRO A 262 15.83 11.88 6.94
C PRO A 262 16.56 13.17 6.60
N ALA A 263 17.86 13.08 6.33
CA ALA A 263 18.70 14.25 6.09
C ALA A 263 18.13 15.13 4.95
N GLU A 264 17.38 14.54 4.02
CA GLU A 264 16.64 15.19 2.95
C GLU A 264 15.63 16.23 3.46
N VAL A 265 14.96 16.00 4.59
CA VAL A 265 13.99 16.95 5.15
C VAL A 265 14.71 18.21 5.63
N ALA A 266 15.71 18.06 6.50
CA ALA A 266 16.51 19.19 6.96
C ALA A 266 17.25 19.87 5.80
N TYR A 267 17.70 19.09 4.81
CA TYR A 267 18.33 19.60 3.60
C TYR A 267 17.38 20.49 2.79
N VAL A 268 16.12 20.07 2.63
CA VAL A 268 15.10 20.80 1.86
C VAL A 268 14.56 22.00 2.63
N GLU A 269 14.22 21.85 3.91
CA GLU A 269 13.75 22.95 4.76
C GLU A 269 14.77 24.08 4.90
N GLY A 270 16.06 23.74 4.94
CA GLY A 270 17.14 24.71 5.10
C GLY A 270 17.54 25.47 3.83
N ARG A 271 16.81 25.32 2.71
CA ARG A 271 17.19 25.88 1.41
C ARG A 271 16.03 26.50 0.66
N ASP A 272 16.33 27.61 0.00
CA ASP A 272 15.49 28.17 -1.05
C ASP A 272 15.79 27.48 -2.38
N PHE A 273 14.75 27.00 -3.06
CA PHE A 273 14.88 26.38 -4.37
C PHE A 273 14.58 27.36 -5.49
N LYS A 274 15.28 27.18 -6.61
CA LYS A 274 14.91 27.87 -7.86
C LYS A 274 13.66 27.22 -8.42
N LEU A 275 12.61 28.03 -8.52
CA LEU A 275 11.36 27.70 -9.20
C LEU A 275 11.43 28.21 -10.64
N ILE A 276 11.25 27.32 -11.60
CA ILE A 276 11.11 27.66 -13.02
C ILE A 276 9.65 27.45 -13.42
N HIS A 277 9.01 28.52 -13.87
CA HIS A 277 7.65 28.46 -14.40
C HIS A 277 7.69 28.31 -15.93
N PHE A 278 6.95 27.34 -16.46
CA PHE A 278 6.82 27.14 -17.90
C PHE A 278 5.42 26.62 -18.26
N ALA A 279 4.70 27.37 -19.11
CA ALA A 279 3.40 26.97 -19.67
C ALA A 279 2.36 26.44 -18.65
N GLY A 280 2.30 27.04 -17.45
CA GLY A 280 1.37 26.63 -16.39
C GLY A 280 1.90 25.52 -15.46
N TYR A 281 3.13 25.05 -15.68
CA TYR A 281 3.84 24.12 -14.80
C TYR A 281 4.91 24.86 -14.00
N SER A 282 5.17 24.38 -12.79
CA SER A 282 6.29 24.81 -11.95
C SER A 282 7.26 23.65 -11.78
N MET A 283 8.54 23.90 -12.05
CA MET A 283 9.63 22.95 -11.84
C MET A 283 10.52 23.48 -10.73
N VAL A 284 10.76 22.64 -9.72
CA VAL A 284 11.70 22.93 -8.63
C VAL A 284 13.02 22.26 -8.97
N ILE A 285 14.10 23.04 -9.02
CA ILE A 285 15.46 22.48 -9.21
C ILE A 285 16.08 22.24 -7.85
N VAL A 286 16.32 20.96 -7.53
CA VAL A 286 16.95 20.50 -6.29
C VAL A 286 18.37 20.00 -6.61
N ASN A 287 19.39 20.65 -6.05
CA ASN A 287 20.79 20.22 -6.20
C ASN A 287 21.19 19.29 -5.04
N ALA A 288 20.62 18.08 -4.99
CA ALA A 288 20.91 17.13 -3.92
C ALA A 288 22.31 16.51 -4.05
N SER A 289 22.96 16.26 -2.90
CA SER A 289 24.21 15.49 -2.81
C SER A 289 23.96 14.03 -3.20
N GLU A 290 24.98 13.32 -3.70
CA GLU A 290 24.89 11.88 -4.00
C GLU A 290 24.55 11.02 -2.77
N GLU A 291 24.82 11.54 -1.57
CA GLU A 291 24.52 10.88 -0.30
C GLU A 291 23.04 10.95 0.10
N LEU A 292 22.24 11.79 -0.58
CA LEU A 292 20.82 11.97 -0.32
C LEU A 292 19.98 11.10 -1.26
N ASP A 293 18.86 10.58 -0.76
CA ASP A 293 17.82 9.96 -1.58
C ASP A 293 17.21 11.03 -2.49
N LEU A 294 17.68 11.08 -3.74
CA LEU A 294 17.24 12.01 -4.77
C LEU A 294 15.72 12.02 -4.94
N HIS A 295 15.08 10.85 -4.85
CA HIS A 295 13.64 10.73 -5.01
C HIS A 295 12.89 11.26 -3.79
N LEU A 296 13.40 11.04 -2.58
CA LEU A 296 12.83 11.63 -1.37
C LEU A 296 13.02 13.15 -1.34
N ALA A 297 14.23 13.65 -1.64
CA ALA A 297 14.52 15.09 -1.70
C ALA A 297 13.64 15.80 -2.75
N ALA A 298 13.52 15.23 -3.96
CA ALA A 298 12.65 15.77 -5.00
C ALA A 298 11.16 15.73 -4.61
N ARG A 299 10.73 14.74 -3.82
CA ARG A 299 9.35 14.66 -3.31
C ARG A 299 9.06 15.69 -2.22
N ILE A 300 10.00 15.94 -1.30
CA ILE A 300 9.82 16.95 -0.24
C ILE A 300 9.83 18.37 -0.82
N ALA A 301 10.65 18.61 -1.85
CA ALA A 301 10.78 19.93 -2.47
C ALA A 301 9.63 20.33 -3.40
N ARG A 302 8.77 19.37 -3.81
CA ARG A 302 7.62 19.60 -4.71
C ARG A 302 6.41 20.08 -3.93
#